data_AF-A0A970LL35-F1
#
_entry.id   AF-A0A970LL35-F1
#
_cell.length_a   1.000
_cell.length_b   1.000
_cell.length_c   1.000
_cell.angle_alpha   90.00
_cell.angle_beta   90.00
_cell.angle_gamma   90.00
#
_symmetry.space_group_name_H-M   'P 1'
#
loop_
_entity.id
_entity.type
_entity.pdbx_description
1 polymer ?
#
loop_
_entity_poly.entity_id
_entity_poly.type
_entity_poly.pdbx_seq_one_letter_code
_entity_poly.pdbx_strand_id
1 'polypeptide(L)' 'NRQGERDLYAMNWNADQEDFVLTRLDHDCGPTNVDVYRYQDSDYIIATNREISEVALYKVVQA' A
#
# COMPACT_ATOMS: atom_id res chain seq x y z
N ASN A 1 15.69 -10.35 12.42
CA ASN A 1 14.92 -10.21 11.16
C ASN A 1 13.44 -10.19 11.49
N ARG A 2 12.71 -9.17 11.04
CA ARG A 2 11.24 -9.12 11.17
C ARG A 2 10.68 -10.18 10.21
N GLN A 3 10.35 -11.37 10.73
CA GLN A 3 9.71 -12.45 9.97
C GLN A 3 8.18 -12.24 9.87
N GLY A 4 7.75 -11.05 9.43
CA GLY A 4 6.34 -10.77 9.14
C GLY A 4 6.04 -10.90 7.65
N GLU A 5 4.76 -11.07 7.29
CA GLU A 5 4.25 -11.31 5.93
C GLU A 5 4.46 -10.16 4.92
N ARG A 6 5.15 -9.06 5.28
CA ARG A 6 5.56 -7.98 4.36
C ARG A 6 4.42 -7.49 3.43
N ASP A 7 3.20 -7.44 3.95
CA ASP A 7 2.05 -7.02 3.15
C ASP A 7 1.95 -5.49 3.05
N LEU A 8 1.44 -5.01 1.92
CA LEU A 8 0.97 -3.63 1.77
C LEU A 8 -0.55 -3.59 1.98
N TYR A 9 -1.01 -2.82 2.96
CA TYR A 9 -2.42 -2.64 3.27
C TYR A 9 -2.90 -1.22 2.96
N ALA A 10 -4.10 -1.10 2.39
CA ALA A 10 -4.90 0.12 2.43
C ALA A 10 -5.85 0.05 3.64
N MET A 11 -5.75 1.04 4.52
CA MET A 11 -6.68 1.21 5.64
C MET A 11 -7.70 2.27 5.29
N ASN A 12 -8.98 1.90 5.32
CA ASN A 12 -10.08 2.79 5.00
C ASN A 12 -11.10 2.80 6.14
N TRP A 13 -11.72 3.95 6.38
CA TRP A 13 -12.86 4.04 7.28
C TRP A 13 -14.12 3.53 6.56
N ASN A 14 -14.81 2.54 7.14
CA ASN A 14 -16.12 2.10 6.69
C ASN A 14 -17.19 2.76 7.56
N ALA A 15 -17.93 3.70 6.98
CA ALA A 15 -18.97 4.44 7.70
C ALA A 15 -20.18 3.58 8.10
N ASP A 16 -20.49 2.52 7.35
CA ASP A 16 -21.63 1.63 7.67
C ASP A 16 -21.34 0.75 8.88
N GLN A 17 -20.07 0.39 9.08
CA GLN A 17 -19.60 -0.44 10.19
C GLN A 17 -19.04 0.35 11.36
N GLU A 18 -18.85 1.67 11.17
CA GLU A 18 -18.13 2.55 12.10
C GLU A 18 -16.76 1.97 12.52
N ASP A 19 -16.04 1.38 11.58
CA ASP A 19 -14.75 0.73 11.85
C ASP A 19 -13.76 0.89 10.68
N PHE A 20 -12.48 0.63 10.95
CA PHE A 20 -11.44 0.56 9.94
C PHE A 20 -11.42 -0.81 9.27
N VAL A 21 -11.41 -0.80 7.93
CA VAL A 21 -11.24 -1.99 7.10
C VAL A 21 -9.87 -1.96 6.46
N LEU A 22 -9.14 -3.08 6.58
CA LEU A 22 -7.86 -3.30 5.92
C LEU A 22 -8.06 -4.12 4.65
N THR A 23 -7.61 -3.58 3.52
CA THR A 23 -7.55 -4.29 2.24
C THR A 23 -6.09 -4.54 1.89
N ARG A 24 -5.71 -5.81 1.67
CA ARG A 24 -4.35 -6.13 1.19
C ARG A 24 -4.24 -5.78 -0.28
N LEU A 25 -3.34 -4.87 -0.61
CA LEU A 25 -3.05 -4.42 -1.98
C LEU A 25 -1.98 -5.28 -2.63
N ASP A 26 -0.99 -5.70 -1.85
CA ASP A 26 0.12 -6.55 -2.31
C ASP A 26 0.62 -7.42 -1.17
N HIS A 27 1.25 -8.53 -1.51
CA HIS A 27 1.84 -9.50 -0.60
C HIS A 27 3.36 -9.58 -0.83
N ASP A 28 4.12 -9.63 0.25
CA ASP A 28 5.56 -9.79 0.29
C ASP A 28 6.43 -8.65 -0.29
N CYS A 29 5.84 -7.62 -0.87
CA CYS A 29 6.55 -6.42 -1.34
C CYS A 29 6.94 -5.44 -0.21
N GLY A 30 6.48 -5.64 1.02
CA GLY A 30 7.09 -5.17 2.27
C GLY A 30 7.48 -3.70 2.32
N PRO A 31 6.53 -2.75 2.24
CA PRO A 31 6.85 -1.33 2.33
C PRO A 31 7.51 -1.01 3.68
N THR A 32 8.75 -0.54 3.63
CA THR A 32 9.43 0.13 4.74
C THR A 32 8.93 1.57 4.85
N ASN A 33 8.67 2.21 3.71
CA ASN A 33 8.06 3.52 3.59
C ASN A 33 7.08 3.51 2.41
N VAL A 34 6.02 4.31 2.53
CA VAL A 34 5.03 4.54 1.46
C VAL A 34 4.83 6.04 1.30
N ASP A 35 4.69 6.50 0.06
CA ASP A 35 4.20 7.84 -0.27
C ASP A 35 3.11 7.74 -1.34
N VAL A 36 2.21 8.74 -1.36
CA VAL A 36 1.11 8.83 -2.32
C VAL A 36 1.18 10.18 -3.01
N TYR A 37 1.20 10.16 -4.34
CA TYR A 37 1.26 11.38 -5.12
C TYR A 37 0.29 11.32 -6.30
N ARG A 38 -0.23 12.49 -6.67
CA ARG A 38 -1.04 12.65 -7.88
C ARG A 38 -0.16 13.08 -9.04
N TYR A 39 -0.32 12.39 -10.16
CA TYR A 39 0.31 12.77 -11.42
C TYR A 39 -0.73 12.67 -12.54
N GLN A 40 -0.97 13.80 -13.22
CA GLN A 40 -2.10 13.97 -14.13
C GLN A 40 -3.44 13.64 -13.42
N ASP A 41 -4.27 12.81 -14.04
CA ASP A 41 -5.59 12.41 -13.53
C ASP A 41 -5.55 11.08 -12.77
N SER A 42 -4.42 10.72 -12.18
CA SER A 42 -4.26 9.45 -11.47
C SER A 42 -3.45 9.60 -10.19
N ASP A 43 -3.87 8.86 -9.17
CA ASP A 43 -3.12 8.69 -7.93
C ASP A 43 -2.17 7.49 -8.06
N TYR A 44 -0.98 7.67 -7.51
CA TYR A 44 0.08 6.67 -7.49
C TYR A 44 0.56 6.43 -6.07
N ILE A 45 0.88 5.18 -5.78
CA ILE A 45 1.49 4.76 -4.52
C ILE A 45 2.91 4.31 -4.85
N ILE A 46 3.90 4.89 -4.19
CA ILE A 46 5.28 4.41 -4.24
C ILE A 46 5.65 3.77 -2.90
N ALA A 47 6.12 2.54 -2.97
CA ALA A 47 6.50 1.74 -1.80
C ALA A 47 7.96 1.32 -1.93
N THR A 48 8.76 1.54 -0.89
CA THR A 48 10.15 1.09 -0.85
C THR A 48 10.29 -0.14 0.04
N ASN A 49 11.07 -1.13 -0.37
CA ASN A 49 11.37 -2.30 0.45
C ASN A 49 12.88 -2.39 0.72
N ARG A 50 13.26 -2.08 1.97
CA ARG A 50 14.67 -2.10 2.39
C ARG A 50 15.27 -3.51 2.40
N GLU A 51 14.46 -4.55 2.62
CA GLU A 51 14.95 -5.92 2.81
C GLU A 51 15.40 -6.57 1.49
N ILE A 52 14.75 -6.22 0.37
CA ILE A 52 15.10 -6.73 -0.98
C ILE A 52 15.69 -5.66 -1.90
N SER A 53 15.85 -4.42 -1.43
CA SER A 53 16.38 -3.28 -2.21
C SER A 53 15.56 -2.95 -3.46
N GLU A 54 14.24 -3.03 -3.36
CA GLU A 54 13.31 -2.77 -4.46
C GLU A 54 12.36 -1.61 -4.16
N VAL A 55 11.79 -1.05 -5.22
CA VAL A 55 10.75 -0.02 -5.16
C VAL A 55 9.62 -0.44 -6.09
N ALA A 56 8.39 -0.44 -5.57
CA ALA A 56 7.18 -0.71 -6.33
C ALA A 56 6.38 0.58 -6.55
N LEU A 57 5.83 0.73 -7.75
CA LEU A 57 4.94 1.82 -8.12
C LEU A 57 3.59 1.24 -8.53
N TYR A 58 2.53 1.62 -7.83
CA TYR A 58 1.16 1.22 -8.12
C TYR A 58 0.38 2.40 -8.67
N LYS A 59 -0.43 2.16 -9.70
CA LYS A 59 -1.44 3.10 -10.18
C LYS A 59 -2.77 2.75 -9.54
N VAL A 60 -3.40 3.69 -8.86
CA VAL A 60 -4.73 3.50 -8.29
C VAL A 60 -5.75 3.53 -9.43
N VAL A 61 -6.54 2.48 -9.54
CA VAL A 61 -7.65 2.36 -10.52
C VAL A 61 -8.95 2.17 -9.76
N GLN A 62 -10.04 2.72 -10.30
CA GLN A 62 -11.37 2.38 -9.82
C GLN A 62 -11.75 0.99 -10.34
N ALA A 63 -12.31 0.17 -9.45
CA ALA A 63 -12.85 -1.14 -9.80
C ALA A 63 -14.19 -1.00 -10.54
#